data_AF-A0A6G3QH76-F1
#
_entry.id   AF-A0A6G3QH76-F1
#
_cell.length_a   1.000
_cell.length_b   1.000
_cell.length_c   1.000
_cell.angle_alpha   90.00
_cell.angle_beta   90.00
_cell.angle_gamma   90.00
#
_symmetry.space_group_name_H-M   'P 1'
#
loop_
_entity.id
_entity.type
_entity.pdbx_description
1 polymer ?
#
loop_
_entity_poly.entity_id
_entity_poly.type
_entity_poly.pdbx_seq_one_letter_code
_entity_poly.pdbx_strand_id
1 'polypeptide(L)' 'MATNEQARDIDPHTAVESLRAALDGSGIVLPSLSVDYVSPDLKLIDLGRIRADVAMRLAEALRRGDPAA' A
#
# COMPACT_ATOMS: atom_id res chain seq x y z
N MET A 1 2.50 22.22 -3.72
CA MET A 1 3.35 21.43 -2.82
C MET A 1 2.58 21.29 -1.50
N ALA A 2 1.70 20.31 -1.37
CA ALA A 2 1.05 20.06 -0.08
C ALA A 2 2.11 19.37 0.79
N THR A 3 2.75 20.14 1.65
CA THR A 3 3.60 19.61 2.72
C THR A 3 2.71 18.78 3.62
N ASN A 4 2.80 17.47 3.42
CA ASN A 4 1.97 16.45 4.03
C ASN A 4 2.38 16.26 5.50
N GLU A 5 2.32 17.33 6.30
CA GLU A 5 2.52 17.32 7.75
C GLU A 5 1.40 16.54 8.47
N GLN A 6 0.38 16.10 7.73
CA GLN A 6 -0.63 15.15 8.16
C GLN A 6 -0.45 13.75 7.56
N ALA A 7 0.78 13.34 7.19
CA ALA A 7 1.12 11.92 7.29
C ALA A 7 0.92 11.53 8.76
N ARG A 8 -0.34 11.21 9.09
CA ARG A 8 -0.84 10.89 10.41
C ARG A 8 0.14 9.90 11.03
N ASP A 9 0.29 9.98 12.33
CA ASP A 9 1.00 8.98 13.13
C ASP A 9 0.29 7.62 13.01
N ILE A 10 0.39 7.03 11.83
CA ILE A 10 -0.17 5.73 11.48
C ILE A 10 0.96 4.75 11.73
N ASP A 11 0.67 3.80 12.60
CA ASP A 11 1.53 2.66 12.83
C ASP A 11 1.74 1.89 11.51
N PRO A 12 2.99 1.74 11.03
CA PRO A 12 3.27 1.07 9.76
C PRO A 12 2.73 -0.35 9.69
N HIS A 13 2.69 -1.07 10.81
CA HIS A 13 2.18 -2.42 10.86
C HIS A 13 0.66 -2.45 10.62
N THR A 14 -0.08 -1.54 11.26
CA THR A 14 -1.51 -1.33 11.03
C THR A 14 -1.81 -1.00 9.57
N ALA A 15 -0.97 -0.19 8.94
CA ALA A 15 -1.10 0.14 7.53
C ALA A 15 -0.81 -1.05 6.59
N VAL A 16 0.20 -1.87 6.90
CA VAL A 16 0.49 -3.12 6.18
C VAL A 16 -0.71 -4.07 6.23
N GLU A 17 -1.28 -4.30 7.42
CA GLU A 17 -2.39 -5.24 7.58
C GLU A 17 -3.67 -4.73 6.92
N SER A 18 -3.93 -3.42 7.00
CA SER A 18 -5.05 -2.79 6.29
C SER A 18 -4.92 -2.93 4.77
N LEU A 19 -3.71 -2.69 4.24
CA LEU A 19 -3.43 -2.85 2.81
C LEU A 19 -3.52 -4.32 2.39
N ARG A 20 -3.00 -5.25 3.18
CA ARG A 20 -3.09 -6.70 2.94
C ARG A 20 -4.55 -7.12 2.79
N ALA A 21 -5.42 -6.73 3.72
CA ALA A 21 -6.85 -7.05 3.68
C ALA A 21 -7.55 -6.49 2.42
N ALA A 22 -7.23 -5.26 2.01
CA ALA A 22 -7.81 -4.65 0.81
C ALA A 22 -7.35 -5.35 -0.49
N LEU A 23 -6.08 -5.75 -0.56
CA LEU A 23 -5.53 -6.49 -1.69
C LEU A 23 -6.15 -7.89 -1.80
N ASP A 24 -6.30 -8.58 -0.67
CA ASP A 24 -6.95 -9.89 -0.61
C ASP A 24 -8.42 -9.80 -1.10
N GLY A 25 -9.14 -8.75 -0.71
CA GLY A 25 -10.49 -8.46 -1.23
C GLY A 25 -10.55 -8.23 -2.74
N SER A 26 -9.41 -7.90 -3.37
CA SER A 26 -9.26 -7.75 -4.82
C SER A 26 -8.63 -8.98 -5.50
N GLY A 27 -8.39 -10.07 -4.76
CA GLY A 27 -7.73 -11.28 -5.25
C GLY A 27 -6.24 -11.07 -5.57
N ILE A 28 -5.60 -10.08 -4.96
CA ILE A 28 -4.19 -9.76 -5.13
C ILE A 28 -3.43 -10.16 -3.87
N VAL A 29 -2.40 -11.00 -4.02
CA VAL A 29 -1.50 -11.37 -2.92
C VAL A 29 -0.12 -10.77 -3.19
N LEU A 30 0.41 -10.02 -2.22
CA LEU A 30 1.77 -9.47 -2.26
C LEU A 30 2.61 -10.05 -1.11
N PRO A 31 3.34 -11.17 -1.33
CA PRO A 31 4.12 -11.83 -0.27
C PRO A 31 5.26 -10.97 0.29
N SER A 32 5.72 -9.98 -0.49
CA SER A 32 6.81 -9.08 -0.10
C SER A 32 6.34 -7.85 0.68
N LEU A 33 5.02 -7.69 0.89
CA LEU A 33 4.47 -6.54 1.60
C LEU A 33 4.91 -6.56 3.07
N SER A 34 5.64 -5.53 3.49
CA SER A 34 6.22 -5.44 4.83
C SER A 34 6.47 -3.98 5.23
N VAL A 35 6.75 -3.75 6.51
CA VAL A 35 7.21 -2.43 7.00
C VAL A 35 8.65 -2.19 6.52
N ASP A 36 8.97 -0.97 6.12
CA ASP A 36 10.36 -0.57 5.89
C ASP A 36 11.10 -0.44 7.23
N TYR A 37 12.12 -1.28 7.42
CA TYR A 37 12.99 -1.23 8.59
C TYR A 37 14.28 -0.45 8.35
N VAL A 38 14.56 -0.02 7.11
CA VAL A 38 15.75 0.75 6.76
C VAL A 38 15.61 2.21 7.21
N SER A 39 14.41 2.77 7.07
CA SER A 39 14.13 4.17 7.42
C SER A 39 12.92 4.30 8.37
N PRO A 40 13.02 3.81 9.63
CA PRO A 40 11.88 3.70 10.54
C PRO A 40 11.21 5.04 10.85
N ASP A 41 11.98 6.14 10.90
CA ASP A 41 11.47 7.49 11.16
C ASP A 41 10.51 7.99 10.07
N LEU A 42 10.60 7.42 8.85
CA LEU A 42 9.74 7.77 7.72
C LEU A 42 8.43 6.97 7.68
N LYS A 43 8.29 5.93 8.53
CA LYS A 43 7.07 5.10 8.64
C LYS A 43 6.61 4.53 7.29
N LEU A 44 7.57 4.08 6.47
CA LEU A 44 7.31 3.57 5.13
C LEU A 44 6.89 2.09 5.14
N ILE A 45 6.30 1.68 4.02
CA ILE A 45 5.92 0.30 3.75
C ILE A 45 6.64 -0.14 2.47
N ASP A 46 7.31 -1.27 2.53
CA ASP A 46 7.89 -1.95 1.38
C ASP A 46 6.83 -2.77 0.65
N LEU A 47 6.55 -2.42 -0.60
CA LEU A 47 5.68 -3.19 -1.49
C LEU A 47 6.41 -4.36 -2.15
N GLY A 48 7.75 -4.30 -2.20
CA GLY A 48 8.62 -5.28 -2.83
C GLY A 48 8.48 -5.35 -4.36
N ARG A 49 8.87 -6.49 -4.94
CA ARG A 49 8.75 -6.76 -6.37
C ARG A 49 7.43 -7.46 -6.65
N ILE A 50 6.64 -6.88 -7.55
CA ILE A 50 5.36 -7.45 -7.98
C ILE A 50 5.45 -7.88 -9.44
N ARG A 51 4.71 -8.94 -9.81
CA ARG A 51 4.61 -9.37 -11.21
C ARG A 51 3.83 -8.33 -12.02
N ALA A 52 4.14 -8.18 -13.31
CA ALA A 52 3.52 -7.18 -14.17
C ALA A 52 2.00 -7.34 -14.32
N ASP A 53 1.50 -8.56 -14.39
CA ASP A 53 0.06 -8.87 -14.42
C ASP A 53 -0.65 -8.46 -13.13
N VAL A 54 -0.02 -8.69 -11.98
CA VAL A 54 -0.52 -8.24 -10.67
C VAL A 54 -0.51 -6.72 -10.57
N ALA A 55 0.53 -6.05 -11.08
CA ALA A 55 0.59 -4.59 -11.13
C ALA A 55 -0.57 -3.99 -11.93
N MET A 56 -0.92 -4.60 -13.07
CA MET A 56 -2.07 -4.18 -13.88
C MET A 56 -3.39 -4.36 -13.15
N ARG A 57 -3.57 -5.48 -12.42
CA ARG A 57 -4.77 -5.71 -11.59
C ARG A 57 -4.87 -4.72 -10.44
N LEU A 58 -3.75 -4.40 -9.80
CA LEU A 58 -3.69 -3.39 -8.74
C LEU A 58 -4.09 -2.02 -9.27
N ALA A 59 -3.52 -1.60 -10.40
CA ALA A 59 -3.86 -0.31 -11.02
C ALA A 59 -5.36 -0.21 -11.34
N GLU A 60 -5.95 -1.32 -11.80
CA GLU A 60 -7.37 -1.40 -12.08
C GLU A 60 -8.24 -1.38 -10.82
N ALA A 61 -7.84 -2.08 -9.75
CA ALA A 61 -8.52 -2.03 -8.46
C ALA A 61 -8.51 -0.61 -7.86
N LEU A 62 -7.39 0.10 -7.96
CA LEU A 62 -7.24 1.49 -7.50
C LEU A 62 -8.16 2.45 -8.26
N ARG A 63 -8.25 2.32 -9.59
CA ARG A 63 -9.14 3.16 -10.41
C ARG A 63 -10.62 3.01 -10.02
N ARG A 64 -11.06 1.79 -9.71
CA ARG A 64 -12.45 1.54 -9.30
C ARG A 64 -12.76 2.05 -7.89
N GLY A 65 -11.75 2.18 -7.05
CA GLY A 65 -11.89 2.69 -5.68
C GLY A 65 -11.84 4.21 -5.56
N ASP A 66 -11.62 4.94 -6.66
CA ASP A 66 -11.57 6.39 -6.66
C ASP A 66 -13.00 6.97 -6.68
N PRO A 67 -13.49 7.62 -5.61
CA PRO A 67 -14.81 8.24 -5.58
C PRO A 67 -14.94 9.47 -6.49
N ALA A 68 -13.85 9.90 -7.14
CA ALA A 68 -13.82 11.03 -8.07
C ALA A 68 -13.82 10.62 -9.57
N ALA A 69 -13.97 9.33 -9.88
CA ALA A 69 -14.09 8.82 -11.27
C ALA A 69 -15.55 8.67 -11.72
#